data_AF-A0AAU3G9M4-F1
#
_entry.id   AF-A0AAU3G9M4-F1
#
_cell.length_a   1.000
_cell.length_b   1.000
_cell.length_c   1.000
_cell.angle_alpha   90.00
_cell.angle_beta   90.00
_cell.angle_gamma   90.00
#
_symmetry.space_group_name_H-M   'P 1'
#
loop_
_entity.id
_entity.type
_entity.pdbx_description
1 polymer ?
#
loop_
_entity_poly.entity_id
_entity_poly.type
_entity_poly.pdbx_seq_one_letter_code
_entity_poly.pdbx_strand_id
1 'polypeptide(L)'
;MKIPMPRGDRLTAMVATGVVAVLGVVAVVVGVDTSFSVEGLKNNQRYDFVLKAKNAAGEGQSTASATADLAYPRQAYQNANNNQTDTIIRPGTTKTGEVGRIPKGQYRSITVICQLKGDSVTESESGDTSAVWDRIEWNGGVGYLSDTLMKTPRGGFPAAPLFQCDD
;
A
#
# COMPACT_ATOMS: atom_id res chain seq x y z
N MET A 1 -25.16 -17.97 -3.62
CA MET A 1 -24.43 -18.84 -4.57
C MET A 1 -24.72 -20.29 -4.18
N LYS A 2 -25.27 -21.11 -5.08
CA LYS A 2 -25.64 -22.51 -4.77
C LYS A 2 -24.48 -23.41 -5.18
N ILE A 3 -23.70 -23.89 -4.20
CA ILE A 3 -22.51 -24.72 -4.44
C ILE A 3 -22.96 -26.18 -4.61
N PRO A 4 -22.61 -26.87 -5.72
CA PRO A 4 -22.95 -28.29 -5.89
C PRO A 4 -22.14 -29.15 -4.91
N MET A 5 -22.81 -30.01 -4.15
CA MET A 5 -22.18 -30.95 -3.21
C MET A 5 -21.85 -32.27 -3.93
N PRO A 6 -20.65 -32.85 -3.75
CA PRO A 6 -20.40 -34.24 -4.11
C PRO A 6 -21.15 -35.15 -3.14
N ARG A 7 -21.73 -36.24 -3.67
CA ARG A 7 -22.52 -37.22 -2.92
C ARG A 7 -21.80 -37.72 -1.66
N GLY A 8 -22.49 -37.66 -0.52
CA GLY A 8 -22.22 -38.53 0.63
C GLY A 8 -21.79 -37.85 1.94
N ASP A 9 -20.85 -36.90 1.90
CA ASP A 9 -20.25 -36.36 3.12
C ASP A 9 -20.56 -34.88 3.30
N ARG A 10 -21.02 -34.52 4.52
CA ARG A 10 -21.31 -33.12 4.89
C ARG A 10 -20.03 -32.28 4.76
N LEU A 11 -20.13 -31.12 4.13
CA LEU A 11 -19.06 -30.10 4.09
C LEU A 11 -18.53 -29.88 5.50
N THR A 12 -17.24 -30.15 5.71
CA THR A 12 -16.59 -30.05 7.02
C THR A 12 -15.71 -28.82 7.12
N ALA A 13 -15.21 -28.29 5.99
CA ALA A 13 -14.50 -27.03 5.92
C ALA A 13 -14.39 -26.48 4.48
N MET A 14 -14.17 -25.17 4.37
CA MET A 14 -13.63 -24.50 3.20
C MET A 14 -12.10 -24.34 3.36
N VAL A 15 -11.39 -24.47 2.25
CA VAL A 15 -9.94 -24.28 2.18
C VAL A 15 -9.67 -23.07 1.29
N ALA A 16 -9.17 -21.99 1.88
CA ALA A 16 -8.65 -20.85 1.14
C ALA A 16 -7.15 -21.03 0.97
N THR A 17 -6.70 -21.05 -0.28
CA THR A 17 -5.28 -21.09 -0.63
C THR A 17 -4.90 -19.74 -1.23
N GLY A 18 -4.07 -18.98 -0.52
CA GLY A 18 -3.43 -17.79 -1.10
C GLY A 18 -2.14 -18.20 -1.81
N VAL A 19 -2.00 -17.88 -3.10
CA VAL A 19 -0.75 -18.05 -3.82
C VAL A 19 -0.06 -16.69 -3.91
N VAL A 20 1.06 -16.52 -3.21
CA VAL A 20 1.92 -15.34 -3.37
C VAL A 20 2.68 -15.49 -4.69
N ALA A 21 2.27 -14.74 -5.71
CA ALA A 21 2.74 -14.88 -7.09
C ALA A 21 4.27 -14.70 -7.28
N VAL A 22 4.98 -14.17 -6.28
CA VAL A 22 6.43 -13.93 -6.34
C VAL A 22 7.24 -14.86 -5.42
N LEU A 23 6.62 -15.56 -4.46
CA LEU A 23 7.36 -16.35 -3.45
C LEU A 23 6.84 -17.77 -3.22
N GLY A 24 5.79 -18.23 -3.91
CA GLY A 24 5.31 -19.61 -3.78
C GLY A 24 4.84 -19.98 -2.37
N VAL A 25 4.64 -19.00 -1.49
CA VAL A 25 4.08 -19.22 -0.16
C VAL A 25 2.61 -19.51 -0.33
N VAL A 26 2.24 -20.74 -0.01
CA VAL A 26 0.88 -21.25 0.01
C VAL A 26 0.41 -21.20 1.46
N ALA A 27 -0.30 -20.14 1.84
CA ALA A 27 -1.02 -20.13 3.10
C ALA A 27 -2.32 -20.95 2.90
N VAL A 28 -2.39 -22.12 3.53
CA VAL A 28 -3.59 -22.97 3.52
C VAL A 28 -4.34 -22.73 4.82
N VAL A 29 -5.53 -22.14 4.71
CA VAL A 29 -6.43 -21.96 5.85
C VAL A 29 -7.61 -22.89 5.67
N VAL A 30 -7.90 -23.67 6.72
CA VAL A 30 -9.04 -24.60 6.75
C VAL A 30 -10.01 -24.10 7.82
N GLY A 31 -11.24 -23.78 7.43
CA GLY A 31 -12.27 -23.29 8.36
C GLY A 31 -13.67 -23.76 7.96
N VAL A 32 -14.60 -23.82 8.92
CA VAL A 32 -16.02 -24.13 8.65
C VAL A 32 -16.79 -22.92 8.12
N ASP A 33 -16.23 -21.72 8.28
CA ASP A 33 -16.83 -20.46 7.86
C ASP A 33 -16.67 -20.21 6.37
N THR A 34 -17.59 -19.44 5.80
CA THR A 34 -17.58 -19.05 4.38
C THR A 34 -16.93 -17.69 4.12
N SER A 35 -16.30 -17.13 5.16
CA SER A 35 -15.59 -15.86 5.16
C SER A 35 -14.24 -16.03 5.85
N PHE A 36 -13.19 -15.41 5.30
CA PHE A 36 -11.87 -15.39 5.91
C PHE A 36 -11.16 -14.07 5.62
N SER A 37 -10.51 -13.48 6.63
CA SER A 37 -9.68 -12.29 6.46
C SER A 37 -8.22 -12.70 6.26
N VAL A 38 -7.66 -12.31 5.13
CA VAL A 38 -6.23 -12.51 4.86
C VAL A 38 -5.46 -11.26 5.32
N GLU A 39 -4.64 -11.43 6.35
CA GLU A 39 -3.81 -10.38 6.92
C GLU A 39 -2.34 -10.54 6.50
N GLY A 40 -1.51 -9.53 6.79
CA GLY A 40 -0.07 -9.58 6.52
C GLY A 40 0.32 -9.47 5.03
N LEU A 41 -0.61 -9.07 4.16
CA LEU A 41 -0.31 -8.77 2.77
C LEU A 41 0.59 -7.54 2.68
N LYS A 42 1.69 -7.67 1.94
CA LYS A 42 2.60 -6.56 1.65
C LYS A 42 2.07 -5.70 0.50
N ASN A 43 2.28 -4.39 0.60
CA ASN A 43 1.98 -3.44 -0.47
C ASN A 43 2.87 -3.68 -1.70
N ASN A 44 2.43 -3.15 -2.84
CA ASN A 44 3.07 -3.29 -4.14
C ASN A 44 3.22 -4.75 -4.61
N GLN A 45 2.26 -5.60 -4.21
CA GLN A 45 2.19 -6.99 -4.62
C GLN A 45 0.78 -7.33 -5.07
N ARG A 46 0.70 -8.27 -6.01
CA ARG A 46 -0.54 -8.87 -6.49
C ARG A 46 -0.70 -10.26 -5.87
N TYR A 47 -1.87 -10.52 -5.34
CA TYR A 47 -2.24 -11.80 -4.72
C TYR A 47 -3.41 -12.41 -5.45
N ASP A 48 -3.29 -13.69 -5.79
CA ASP A 48 -4.38 -14.49 -6.32
C ASP A 48 -4.81 -15.51 -5.27
N PHE A 49 -6.10 -15.53 -4.98
CA PHE A 49 -6.73 -16.41 -4.00
C PHE A 49 -7.59 -17.43 -4.73
N VAL A 50 -7.48 -18.69 -4.29
CA VAL A 50 -8.29 -19.80 -4.79
C VAL A 50 -9.01 -20.46 -3.62
N LEU A 51 -10.32 -20.65 -3.79
CA LEU A 51 -11.16 -21.34 -2.82
C LEU A 51 -11.42 -22.77 -3.30
N LYS A 52 -11.25 -23.74 -2.39
CA LYS A 52 -11.62 -25.15 -2.60
C LYS A 52 -12.48 -25.65 -1.45
N ALA A 53 -13.42 -26.54 -1.73
CA ALA A 53 -14.15 -27.26 -0.69
C ALA A 53 -13.31 -28.43 -0.16
N LYS A 54 -13.42 -28.76 1.13
CA LYS A 54 -12.77 -29.96 1.71
C LYS A 54 -13.75 -30.77 2.55
N ASN A 55 -13.70 -32.09 2.38
CA ASN A 55 -14.41 -33.06 3.23
C ASN A 55 -13.46 -34.17 3.68
N ALA A 56 -13.99 -35.21 4.32
CA ALA A 56 -13.19 -36.36 4.79
C ALA A 56 -12.44 -37.09 3.66
N ALA A 57 -12.93 -37.01 2.41
CA ALA A 57 -12.29 -37.61 1.24
C ALA A 57 -11.15 -36.74 0.65
N GLY A 58 -11.02 -35.47 1.06
CA GLY A 58 -9.96 -34.57 0.62
C GLY A 58 -10.46 -33.23 0.08
N GLU A 59 -9.60 -32.54 -0.67
CA GLU A 59 -9.93 -31.28 -1.36
C GLU A 59 -10.67 -31.55 -2.67
N GLY A 60 -11.72 -30.77 -2.93
CA GLY A 60 -12.39 -30.71 -4.21
C GLY A 60 -11.70 -29.76 -5.20
N GLN A 61 -12.30 -29.63 -6.37
CA GLN A 61 -11.86 -28.67 -7.39
C GLN A 61 -12.05 -27.23 -6.91
N SER A 62 -11.25 -26.31 -7.46
CA SER A 62 -11.40 -24.87 -7.24
C SER A 62 -12.83 -24.41 -7.56
N THR A 63 -13.47 -23.76 -6.60
CA THR A 63 -14.87 -23.33 -6.72
C THR A 63 -15.00 -21.82 -6.97
N ALA A 64 -13.98 -21.03 -6.60
CA ALA A 64 -13.92 -19.59 -6.84
C ALA A 64 -12.46 -19.08 -6.82
N SER A 65 -12.26 -17.91 -7.41
CA SER A 65 -10.99 -17.18 -7.36
C SER A 65 -11.22 -15.68 -7.16
N ALA A 66 -10.26 -15.01 -6.54
CA ALA A 66 -10.23 -13.55 -6.39
C ALA A 66 -8.80 -13.03 -6.53
N THR A 67 -8.66 -11.78 -6.95
CA THR A 67 -7.36 -11.10 -7.04
C THR A 67 -7.40 -9.85 -6.17
N ALA A 68 -6.36 -9.64 -5.39
CA ALA A 68 -6.08 -8.36 -4.74
C ALA A 68 -4.82 -7.76 -5.35
N ASP A 69 -4.95 -6.60 -5.97
CA ASP A 69 -3.82 -5.81 -6.46
C ASP A 69 -3.55 -4.68 -5.47
N LEU A 70 -2.44 -4.79 -4.73
CA LEU A 70 -2.00 -3.79 -3.77
C LEU A 70 -0.92 -2.88 -4.34
N ALA A 71 -0.86 -2.72 -5.67
CA ALA A 71 -0.02 -1.73 -6.32
C ALA A 71 -0.18 -0.35 -5.67
N TYR A 72 0.92 0.40 -5.60
CA TYR A 72 0.91 1.73 -5.01
C TYR A 72 -0.07 2.66 -5.75
N PRO A 73 -1.00 3.31 -5.02
CA PRO A 73 -1.91 4.26 -5.62
C PRO A 73 -1.14 5.53 -6.00
N ARG A 74 -0.75 5.65 -7.27
CA ARG A 74 -0.08 6.86 -7.79
C ARG A 74 -1.09 8.00 -7.84
N GLN A 75 -0.88 9.03 -7.03
CA GLN A 75 -1.84 10.11 -6.86
C GLN A 75 -1.17 11.47 -6.87
N ALA A 76 -1.81 12.41 -7.55
CA ALA A 76 -1.32 13.76 -7.70
C ALA A 76 -1.73 14.65 -6.51
N TYR A 77 -0.76 15.25 -5.85
CA TYR A 77 -0.95 16.22 -4.77
C TYR A 77 -0.10 17.47 -5.01
N GLN A 78 -0.60 18.63 -4.59
CA GLN A 78 0.21 19.85 -4.62
C GLN A 78 1.24 19.86 -3.47
N ASN A 79 2.41 20.45 -3.71
CA ASN A 79 3.26 20.88 -2.60
C ASN A 79 2.57 21.96 -1.75
N ALA A 80 3.04 22.12 -0.52
CA ALA A 80 2.53 23.04 0.49
C ALA A 80 3.69 23.88 1.07
N ASN A 81 3.32 24.96 1.77
CA ASN A 81 4.25 25.72 2.63
C ASN A 81 5.53 26.19 1.91
N ASN A 82 5.37 26.73 0.71
CA ASN A 82 6.48 27.11 -0.17
C ASN A 82 6.59 28.64 -0.33
N ASN A 83 6.00 29.44 0.55
CA ASN A 83 6.03 30.90 0.44
C ASN A 83 7.26 31.53 1.10
N GLN A 84 8.04 30.78 1.89
CA GLN A 84 9.22 31.27 2.59
C GLN A 84 10.53 30.94 1.87
N THR A 85 10.73 29.66 1.52
CA THR A 85 11.94 29.12 0.90
C THR A 85 11.57 28.17 -0.25
N ASP A 86 12.56 27.66 -1.00
CA ASP A 86 12.33 26.63 -2.02
C ASP A 86 11.92 25.30 -1.35
N THR A 87 10.96 24.58 -1.93
CA THR A 87 10.64 23.21 -1.54
C THR A 87 11.74 22.30 -2.08
N ILE A 88 12.56 21.74 -1.19
CA ILE A 88 13.69 20.89 -1.57
C ILE A 88 13.23 19.44 -1.71
N ILE A 89 13.46 18.84 -2.88
CA ILE A 89 13.26 17.42 -3.12
C ILE A 89 14.50 16.65 -2.64
N ARG A 90 14.29 15.72 -1.71
CA ARG A 90 15.36 14.96 -1.06
C ARG A 90 15.64 13.63 -1.79
N PRO A 91 16.88 13.10 -1.71
CA PRO A 91 17.22 11.78 -2.24
C PRO A 91 16.68 10.61 -1.38
N GLY A 92 16.22 10.90 -0.16
CA GLY A 92 15.72 9.92 0.81
C GLY A 92 14.92 10.59 1.92
N THR A 93 14.50 9.83 2.92
CA THR A 93 13.66 10.29 4.04
C THR A 93 14.47 10.99 5.15
N THR A 94 15.42 11.84 4.74
CA THR A 94 16.32 12.57 5.64
C THR A 94 16.27 14.08 5.39
N LYS A 95 16.67 14.87 6.39
CA LYS A 95 16.75 16.35 6.28
C LYS A 95 17.81 16.86 5.29
N THR A 96 18.67 15.98 4.79
CA THR A 96 19.88 16.35 4.04
C THR A 96 19.85 15.86 2.60
N GLY A 97 20.70 16.46 1.76
CA GLY A 97 20.78 16.17 0.34
C GLY A 97 19.70 16.87 -0.49
N GLU A 98 19.95 16.99 -1.78
CA GLU A 98 19.03 17.62 -2.74
C GLU A 98 19.18 16.93 -4.09
N VAL A 99 18.05 16.53 -4.67
CA VAL A 99 17.96 15.99 -6.04
C VAL A 99 17.10 16.87 -6.94
N GLY A 100 16.51 17.92 -6.37
CA GLY A 100 15.73 18.91 -7.08
C GLY A 100 15.08 19.89 -6.13
N ARG A 101 14.41 20.88 -6.71
CA ARG A 101 13.69 21.90 -5.96
C ARG A 101 12.48 22.42 -6.73
N ILE A 102 11.51 22.93 -6.00
CA ILE A 102 10.45 23.77 -6.53
C ILE A 102 10.72 25.19 -6.01
N PRO A 103 10.96 26.16 -6.90
CA PRO A 103 11.28 27.52 -6.48
C PRO A 103 10.21 28.10 -5.56
N LYS A 104 10.64 28.92 -4.60
CA LYS A 104 9.79 29.68 -3.69
C LYS A 104 8.59 30.29 -4.42
N GLY A 105 7.42 30.15 -3.81
CA GLY A 105 6.13 30.68 -4.29
C GLY A 105 5.51 29.85 -5.42
N GLN A 106 6.19 28.83 -5.94
CA GLN A 106 5.62 27.95 -6.96
C GLN A 106 4.91 26.75 -6.33
N TYR A 107 3.73 26.44 -6.86
CA TYR A 107 2.94 25.29 -6.45
C TYR A 107 2.70 24.40 -7.65
N ARG A 108 3.09 23.13 -7.54
CA ARG A 108 3.01 22.14 -8.63
C ARG A 108 2.31 20.89 -8.15
N SER A 109 1.61 20.26 -9.08
CA SER A 109 1.05 18.92 -8.87
C SER A 109 2.17 17.89 -9.00
N ILE A 110 2.32 17.04 -7.99
CA ILE A 110 3.38 16.04 -7.85
C ILE A 110 2.73 14.69 -7.61
N THR A 111 3.13 13.68 -8.38
CA THR A 111 2.67 12.31 -8.16
C THR A 111 3.35 11.72 -6.93
N VAL A 112 2.57 11.46 -5.88
CA VAL A 112 2.95 10.65 -4.72
C VAL A 112 2.73 9.18 -5.04
N ILE A 113 3.69 8.35 -4.67
CA ILE A 113 3.70 6.90 -4.87
C ILE A 113 3.22 6.23 -3.58
N CYS A 114 3.84 6.55 -2.45
CA CYS A 114 3.52 5.99 -1.14
C CYS A 114 4.22 6.79 -0.03
N GLN A 115 3.95 6.46 1.22
CA GLN A 115 4.49 7.13 2.39
C GLN A 115 5.49 6.27 3.16
N LEU A 116 6.50 6.90 3.77
CA LEU A 116 7.49 6.27 4.63
C LEU A 116 7.65 7.04 5.94
N LYS A 117 8.33 6.43 6.92
CA LYS A 117 8.90 7.14 8.06
C LYS A 117 10.35 7.53 7.79
N GLY A 118 10.77 8.61 8.43
CA GLY A 118 12.15 9.09 8.39
C GLY A 118 12.41 10.16 9.43
N ASP A 119 13.33 11.07 9.12
CA ASP A 119 13.63 12.21 9.99
C ASP A 119 12.39 13.07 10.24
N SER A 120 12.24 13.58 11.46
CA SER A 120 11.15 14.50 11.79
C SER A 120 11.48 15.93 11.35
N VAL A 121 10.73 16.45 10.39
CA VAL A 121 10.86 17.80 9.83
C VAL A 121 9.82 18.72 10.43
N THR A 122 10.25 19.90 10.89
CA THR A 122 9.36 21.00 11.26
C THR A 122 9.40 22.03 10.14
N GLU A 123 8.24 22.34 9.56
CA GLU A 123 8.11 23.35 8.52
C GLU A 123 7.80 24.71 9.15
N SER A 124 8.62 25.73 8.86
CA SER A 124 8.55 27.02 9.54
C SER A 124 7.36 27.88 9.13
N GLU A 125 6.79 27.65 7.94
CA GLU A 125 5.63 28.42 7.50
C GLU A 125 4.34 28.02 8.24
N SER A 126 4.08 26.73 8.38
CA SER A 126 2.90 26.24 9.11
C SER A 126 3.14 25.96 10.58
N GLY A 127 4.40 25.75 10.99
CA GLY A 127 4.77 25.21 12.30
C GLY A 127 4.53 23.70 12.44
N ASP A 128 4.02 23.04 11.40
CA ASP A 128 3.75 21.61 11.41
C ASP A 128 5.04 20.81 11.56
N THR A 129 4.97 19.70 12.29
CA THR A 129 6.06 18.74 12.39
C THR A 129 5.58 17.36 11.96
N SER A 130 6.34 16.70 11.08
CA SER A 130 6.04 15.34 10.64
C SER A 130 7.31 14.51 10.48
N ALA A 131 7.22 13.24 10.82
CA ALA A 131 8.22 12.22 10.47
C ALA A 131 7.75 11.35 9.29
N VAL A 132 6.63 11.72 8.67
CA VAL A 132 6.10 11.09 7.46
C VAL A 132 6.71 11.77 6.23
N TRP A 133 7.10 10.95 5.27
CA TRP A 133 7.68 11.36 4.01
C TRP A 133 6.90 10.75 2.86
N ASP A 134 6.65 11.56 1.83
CA ASP A 134 6.07 11.13 0.57
C ASP A 134 7.18 10.76 -0.41
N ARG A 135 7.15 9.52 -0.90
CA ARG A 135 7.94 9.13 -2.06
C ARG A 135 7.22 9.61 -3.31
N ILE A 136 7.89 10.39 -4.14
CA ILE A 136 7.29 11.05 -5.31
C ILE A 136 7.98 10.66 -6.61
N GLU A 137 7.25 10.76 -7.72
CA GLU A 137 7.85 10.85 -9.04
C GLU A 137 8.53 12.20 -9.20
N TRP A 138 9.81 12.19 -9.60
CA TRP A 138 10.54 13.42 -9.83
C TRP A 138 11.54 13.28 -10.97
N ASN A 139 11.39 14.08 -12.03
CA ASN A 139 12.29 14.12 -13.20
C ASN A 139 12.64 12.74 -13.78
N GLY A 140 11.65 11.84 -13.87
CA GLY A 140 11.85 10.48 -14.38
C GLY A 140 12.48 9.49 -13.38
N GLY A 141 12.79 9.93 -12.17
CA GLY A 141 13.22 9.11 -11.06
C GLY A 141 12.30 9.26 -9.84
N VAL A 142 12.90 9.06 -8.66
CA VAL A 142 12.21 9.16 -7.38
C VAL A 142 12.84 10.29 -6.57
N GLY A 143 11.98 11.06 -5.91
CA GLY A 143 12.35 12.02 -4.88
C GLY A 143 11.54 11.81 -3.61
N TYR A 144 11.89 12.53 -2.56
CA TYR A 144 11.20 12.48 -1.29
C TYR A 144 10.88 13.89 -0.78
N LEU A 145 9.67 14.06 -0.27
CA LEU A 145 9.24 15.28 0.41
C LEU A 145 8.72 14.93 1.80
N SER A 146 8.96 15.83 2.75
CA SER A 146 8.26 15.74 4.04
C SER A 146 6.78 15.95 3.80
N ASP A 147 5.94 15.20 4.50
CA ASP A 147 4.48 15.36 4.50
C ASP A 147 4.06 16.79 4.93
N THR A 148 4.92 17.49 5.68
CA THR A 148 4.73 18.92 6.01
C THR A 148 4.78 19.84 4.78
N LEU A 149 5.41 19.42 3.69
CA LEU A 149 5.57 20.17 2.43
C LEU A 149 4.61 19.67 1.34
N MET A 150 3.62 18.85 1.70
CA MET A 150 2.66 18.26 0.79
C MET A 150 1.23 18.43 1.29
N LYS A 151 0.28 18.55 0.35
CA LYS A 151 -1.17 18.57 0.63
C LYS A 151 -1.78 17.15 0.61
N THR A 152 -1.01 16.18 1.05
CA THR A 152 -1.45 14.80 1.28
C THR A 152 -2.44 14.73 2.45
N PRO A 153 -3.31 13.69 2.51
CA PRO A 153 -4.21 13.50 3.64
C PRO A 153 -3.44 13.42 4.96
N ARG A 154 -3.97 14.05 6.01
CA ARG A 154 -3.38 14.07 7.36
C ARG A 154 -4.15 13.14 8.30
N GLY A 155 -3.54 12.79 9.44
CA GLY A 155 -4.22 12.09 10.55
C GLY A 155 -3.93 10.59 10.68
N GLY A 156 -2.94 10.06 9.96
CA GLY A 156 -2.52 8.66 10.08
C GLY A 156 -1.20 8.39 9.38
N PHE A 157 -0.66 7.18 9.58
CA PHE A 157 0.44 6.66 8.77
C PHE A 157 0.21 5.18 8.45
N PRO A 158 0.18 4.80 7.16
CA PRO A 158 0.00 5.72 6.02
C PRO A 158 -1.37 6.42 6.08
N ALA A 159 -1.49 7.60 5.49
CA ALA A 159 -2.77 8.30 5.41
C ALA A 159 -3.54 7.87 4.17
N ALA A 160 -4.70 7.24 4.35
CA ALA A 160 -5.53 6.79 3.24
C ALA A 160 -5.89 7.96 2.31
N PRO A 161 -5.92 7.74 0.98
CA PRO A 161 -5.79 6.45 0.29
C PRO A 161 -4.34 6.05 -0.06
N LEU A 162 -3.32 6.76 0.42
CA LEU A 162 -1.93 6.39 0.19
C LEU A 162 -1.52 5.14 1.00
N PHE A 163 -0.57 4.39 0.45
CA PHE A 163 -0.03 3.18 1.08
C PHE A 163 1.33 3.47 1.72
N GLN A 164 1.75 2.59 2.62
CA GLN A 164 3.13 2.58 3.11
C GLN A 164 4.05 1.96 2.05
N CYS A 165 5.24 2.52 1.85
CA CYS A 165 6.26 1.86 1.04
C CYS A 165 6.86 0.68 1.82
N ASP A 166 6.84 -0.52 1.24
CA ASP A 166 7.21 -1.80 1.85
C ASP A 166 8.17 -2.60 0.95
N ASP A 167 8.80 -1.92 0.00
CA ASP A 167 9.76 -2.46 -0.96
C ASP A 167 11.19 -2.58 -0.40
#